data_AF-A0A2M8PX87-F1
#
_entry.id   AF-A0A2M8PX87-F1
#
_cell.length_a   1.000
_cell.length_b   1.000
_cell.length_c   1.000
_cell.angle_alpha   90.00
_cell.angle_beta   90.00
_cell.angle_gamma   90.00
#
_symmetry.space_group_name_H-M   'P 1'
#
loop_
_entity.id
_entity.type
_entity.pdbx_description
1 polymer ?
#
loop_
_entity_poly.entity_id
_entity_poly.type
_entity_poly.pdbx_seq_one_letter_code
_entity_poly.pdbx_strand_id
1 'polypeptide(L)'
;MQSFNALKERTKDILNLKYATALLEWDQQTYMPEGAAEARASQIATLSKLAHEMLTADETWKLIEAAEREVDTNSDSLEVAIVRITKRDFERSNKLPSQFVAEFAATTAMAHEIWVKARANNDYAAFLPTLEKIFDLCRQQAEYLGYEDHIYDA
;
A
#
# COMPACT_ATOMS: atom_id res chain seq x y z
N MET A 1 -25.07 -10.53 10.34
CA MET A 1 -24.43 -9.26 9.94
C MET A 1 -23.62 -8.61 11.08
N GLN A 2 -23.19 -9.34 12.11
CA GLN A 2 -22.32 -8.77 13.15
C GLN A 2 -20.86 -8.75 12.67
N SER A 3 -20.40 -9.88 12.12
CA SER A 3 -19.03 -10.04 11.61
C SER A 3 -18.79 -9.16 10.39
N PHE A 4 -19.78 -9.03 9.51
CA PHE A 4 -19.72 -8.09 8.38
C PHE A 4 -19.53 -6.64 8.85
N ASN A 5 -20.31 -6.19 9.85
CA ASN A 5 -20.18 -4.83 10.37
C ASN A 5 -18.82 -4.61 11.05
N ALA A 6 -18.28 -5.61 11.76
CA ALA A 6 -16.94 -5.55 12.34
C ALA A 6 -15.84 -5.47 11.26
N LEU A 7 -15.94 -6.27 10.19
CA LEU A 7 -15.03 -6.18 9.04
C LEU A 7 -15.08 -4.80 8.39
N LYS A 8 -16.29 -4.23 8.27
CA LYS A 8 -16.50 -2.90 7.70
C LYS A 8 -15.83 -1.79 8.53
N GLU A 9 -16.02 -1.78 9.85
CA GLU A 9 -15.33 -0.81 10.72
C GLU A 9 -13.81 -1.01 10.70
N ARG A 10 -13.32 -2.25 10.72
CA ARG A 10 -11.88 -2.51 10.60
C ARG A 10 -11.30 -1.99 9.28
N THR A 11 -12.00 -2.24 8.17
CA THR A 11 -11.59 -1.76 6.84
C THR A 11 -11.61 -0.23 6.78
N LYS A 12 -12.56 0.41 7.44
CA LYS A 12 -12.63 1.87 7.54
C LYS A 12 -11.39 2.45 8.24
N ASP A 13 -10.91 1.85 9.33
CA ASP A 13 -9.69 2.31 9.99
C ASP A 13 -8.45 2.15 9.10
N ILE A 14 -8.33 1.02 8.40
CA ILE A 14 -7.27 0.80 7.40
C ILE A 14 -7.33 1.86 6.30
N LEU A 15 -8.53 2.17 5.80
CA LEU A 15 -8.73 3.19 4.79
C LEU A 15 -8.39 4.59 5.30
N ASN A 16 -8.71 4.92 6.55
CA ASN A 16 -8.36 6.21 7.14
C ASN A 16 -6.83 6.41 7.18
N LEU A 17 -6.05 5.37 7.49
CA LEU A 17 -4.59 5.42 7.43
C LEU A 17 -4.09 5.63 5.98
N LYS A 18 -4.69 4.95 5.01
CA LYS A 18 -4.39 5.13 3.58
C LYS A 18 -4.74 6.53 3.09
N TYR A 19 -5.87 7.09 3.51
CA TYR A 19 -6.29 8.45 3.16
C TYR A 19 -5.40 9.52 3.80
N ALA A 20 -4.97 9.32 5.04
CA ALA A 20 -3.97 10.18 5.66
C ALA A 20 -2.64 10.14 4.88
N THR A 21 -2.21 8.95 4.45
CA THR A 21 -1.02 8.79 3.59
C THR A 21 -1.18 9.55 2.27
N ALA A 22 -2.32 9.41 1.59
CA ALA A 22 -2.59 10.14 0.35
C ALA A 22 -2.58 11.66 0.52
N LEU A 23 -3.08 12.17 1.66
CA LEU A 23 -3.00 13.61 1.96
C LEU A 23 -1.55 14.07 2.16
N LEU A 24 -0.71 13.27 2.80
CA LEU A 24 0.72 13.56 2.97
C LEU A 24 1.47 13.54 1.63
N GLU A 25 1.14 12.61 0.73
CA GLU A 25 1.68 12.55 -0.63
C GLU A 25 1.25 13.75 -1.48
N TRP A 26 0.03 14.23 -1.31
CA TRP A 26 -0.43 15.46 -1.97
C TRP A 26 0.29 16.70 -1.42
N ASP A 27 0.42 16.81 -0.09
CA ASP A 27 1.13 17.93 0.54
C ASP A 27 2.59 17.96 0.09
N GLN A 28 3.22 16.78 -0.06
CA GLN A 28 4.59 16.64 -0.55
C GLN A 28 4.79 17.32 -1.91
N GLN A 29 3.78 17.29 -2.76
CA GLN A 29 3.82 17.80 -4.12
C GLN A 29 3.38 19.26 -4.23
N THR A 30 2.92 19.89 -3.15
CA THR A 30 2.24 21.19 -3.21
C THR A 30 2.77 22.19 -2.19
N TYR A 31 2.74 21.86 -0.91
CA TYR A 31 3.00 22.80 0.19
C TYR A 31 4.17 22.40 1.09
N MET A 32 4.67 21.17 0.98
CA MET A 32 5.78 20.70 1.80
C MET A 32 7.02 21.60 1.60
N PRO A 33 7.64 22.11 2.67
CA PRO A 33 8.83 22.93 2.56
C PRO A 33 10.05 22.11 2.11
N GLU A 34 10.99 22.79 1.46
CA GLU A 34 12.29 22.20 1.13
C GLU A 34 12.98 21.67 2.39
N GLY A 35 13.58 20.48 2.28
CA GLY A 35 14.29 19.83 3.40
C GLY A 35 13.41 18.94 4.29
N ALA A 36 12.08 18.93 4.12
CA ALA A 36 11.19 18.06 4.89
C ALA A 36 11.05 16.63 4.32
N ALA A 37 11.79 16.30 3.25
CA ALA A 37 11.69 15.04 2.52
C ALA A 37 11.82 13.79 3.43
N GLU A 38 12.83 13.76 4.29
CA GLU A 38 13.10 12.61 5.16
C GLU A 38 12.00 12.43 6.21
N ALA A 39 11.54 13.52 6.81
CA ALA A 39 10.43 13.48 7.76
C ALA A 39 9.13 13.00 7.09
N ARG A 40 8.85 13.49 5.87
CA ARG A 40 7.69 13.06 5.08
C ARG A 40 7.76 11.58 4.71
N ALA A 41 8.92 11.12 4.24
CA ALA A 41 9.13 9.71 3.90
C ALA A 41 8.93 8.80 5.13
N SER A 42 9.41 9.22 6.30
CA SER A 42 9.20 8.48 7.56
C SER A 42 7.72 8.39 7.97
N GLN A 43 6.96 9.48 7.82
CA GLN A 43 5.51 9.50 8.08
C GLN A 43 4.77 8.54 7.14
N ILE A 44 5.02 8.65 5.83
CA ILE A 44 4.39 7.80 4.80
C ILE A 44 4.73 6.32 5.04
N ALA A 45 5.99 6.00 5.34
CA ALA A 45 6.42 4.64 5.63
C ALA A 45 5.73 4.06 6.87
N THR A 46 5.62 4.86 7.93
CA THR A 46 4.96 4.44 9.18
C THR A 46 3.49 4.14 8.95
N LEU A 47 2.75 5.04 8.30
CA LEU A 47 1.32 4.86 8.05
C LEU A 47 1.06 3.69 7.08
N SER A 48 1.90 3.55 6.05
CA SER A 48 1.81 2.44 5.10
C SER A 48 2.03 1.09 5.79
N LYS A 49 3.03 1.00 6.68
CA LYS A 49 3.30 -0.19 7.49
C LYS A 49 2.12 -0.53 8.40
N LEU A 50 1.59 0.44 9.14
CA LEU A 50 0.46 0.22 10.04
C LEU A 50 -0.79 -0.23 9.28
N ALA A 51 -1.13 0.41 8.16
CA ALA A 51 -2.26 0.01 7.32
C ALA A 51 -2.09 -1.42 6.78
N HIS A 52 -0.86 -1.78 6.39
CA HIS A 52 -0.52 -3.12 5.92
C HIS A 52 -0.62 -4.19 7.01
N GLU A 53 -0.03 -3.94 8.17
CA GLU A 53 -0.09 -4.84 9.33
C GLU A 53 -1.54 -5.03 9.80
N MET A 54 -2.33 -3.95 9.84
CA MET A 54 -3.75 -4.04 10.17
C MET A 54 -4.51 -4.89 9.16
N LEU A 55 -4.27 -4.71 7.86
CA LEU A 55 -4.91 -5.51 6.80
C LEU A 55 -4.51 -6.97 6.92
N THR A 56 -3.23 -7.28 7.04
CA THR A 56 -2.68 -8.64 6.98
C THR A 56 -2.72 -9.41 8.31
N ALA A 57 -3.19 -8.80 9.39
CA ALA A 57 -3.33 -9.46 10.69
C ALA A 57 -4.34 -10.62 10.67
N ASP A 58 -4.06 -11.66 11.46
CA ASP A 58 -4.94 -12.83 11.67
C ASP A 58 -6.38 -12.45 12.06
N GLU A 59 -6.55 -11.36 12.80
CA GLU A 59 -7.87 -10.85 13.17
C GLU A 59 -8.69 -10.43 11.94
N THR A 60 -8.06 -9.79 10.95
CA THR A 60 -8.72 -9.42 9.69
C THR A 60 -9.15 -10.66 8.93
N TRP A 61 -8.28 -11.67 8.83
CA TRP A 61 -8.61 -12.93 8.17
C TRP A 61 -9.83 -13.59 8.80
N LYS A 62 -9.86 -13.69 10.14
CA LYS A 62 -11.00 -14.25 10.89
C LYS A 62 -12.29 -13.49 10.62
N LEU A 63 -12.23 -12.15 10.54
CA LEU A 63 -13.39 -11.32 10.21
C LEU A 63 -13.85 -11.52 8.76
N ILE A 64 -12.93 -11.67 7.80
CA ILE A 64 -13.25 -11.98 6.41
C ILE A 64 -14.00 -13.31 6.33
N GLU A 65 -13.45 -14.39 6.91
CA GLU A 65 -14.07 -15.72 6.89
C GLU A 65 -15.44 -15.73 7.58
N ALA A 66 -15.58 -15.01 8.70
CA ALA A 66 -16.85 -14.92 9.40
C ALA A 66 -17.88 -14.10 8.61
N ALA A 67 -17.49 -12.98 7.99
CA ALA A 67 -18.36 -12.18 7.14
C ALA A 67 -18.81 -12.93 5.88
N GLU A 68 -17.92 -13.74 5.27
CA GLU A 68 -18.23 -14.59 4.12
C GLU A 68 -19.35 -15.60 4.41
N ARG A 69 -19.46 -16.08 5.66
CA ARG A 69 -20.54 -16.98 6.11
C ARG A 69 -21.84 -16.25 6.44
N GLU A 70 -21.81 -14.93 6.64
CA GLU A 70 -22.99 -14.12 6.96
C GLU A 70 -23.67 -13.54 5.72
N VAL A 71 -22.93 -13.38 4.62
CA VAL A 71 -23.46 -12.83 3.36
C VAL A 71 -23.97 -13.94 2.44
N ASP A 72 -25.02 -13.65 1.67
CA ASP A 72 -25.45 -14.54 0.59
C ASP A 72 -24.49 -14.41 -0.59
N THR A 73 -23.50 -15.29 -0.67
CA THR A 73 -22.44 -15.28 -1.69
C THR A 73 -22.94 -15.46 -3.12
N ASN A 74 -24.20 -15.87 -3.33
CA ASN A 74 -24.82 -15.94 -4.66
C ASN A 74 -25.50 -14.63 -5.09
N SER A 75 -25.60 -13.66 -4.19
CA SER A 75 -26.16 -12.34 -4.47
C SER A 75 -25.08 -11.38 -4.99
N ASP A 76 -25.49 -10.40 -5.78
CA ASP A 76 -24.61 -9.33 -6.29
C ASP A 76 -24.66 -8.09 -5.38
N SER A 77 -24.79 -8.32 -4.07
CA SER A 77 -24.94 -7.25 -3.08
C SER A 77 -23.62 -6.51 -2.82
N LEU A 78 -23.73 -5.30 -2.27
CA LEU A 78 -22.56 -4.52 -1.87
C LEU A 78 -21.74 -5.25 -0.79
N GLU A 79 -22.41 -5.95 0.11
CA GLU A 79 -21.79 -6.70 1.19
C GLU A 79 -20.91 -7.84 0.65
N VAL A 80 -21.42 -8.60 -0.34
CA VAL A 80 -20.65 -9.64 -1.02
C VAL A 80 -19.44 -9.06 -1.75
N ALA A 81 -19.62 -7.93 -2.44
CA ALA A 81 -18.53 -7.26 -3.12
C ALA A 81 -17.43 -6.78 -2.14
N ILE A 82 -17.82 -6.20 -1.00
CA ILE A 82 -16.87 -5.78 0.06
C ILE A 82 -16.08 -6.98 0.57
N VAL A 83 -16.73 -8.07 0.97
CA VAL A 83 -16.04 -9.27 1.48
C VAL A 83 -15.08 -9.83 0.43
N ARG A 84 -15.53 -9.98 -0.81
CA ARG A 84 -14.71 -10.50 -1.93
C ARG A 84 -13.47 -9.64 -2.20
N ILE A 85 -13.65 -8.32 -2.26
CA ILE A 85 -12.54 -7.38 -2.54
C ILE A 85 -11.57 -7.36 -1.36
N THR A 86 -12.06 -7.25 -0.13
CA THR A 86 -11.21 -7.25 1.07
C THR A 86 -10.42 -8.56 1.21
N LYS A 87 -11.02 -9.71 0.88
CA LYS A 87 -10.34 -11.01 0.85
C LYS A 87 -9.21 -11.04 -0.18
N ARG A 88 -9.49 -10.63 -1.42
CA ARG A 88 -8.47 -10.53 -2.48
C ARG A 88 -7.33 -9.59 -2.08
N ASP A 89 -7.65 -8.44 -1.52
CA ASP A 89 -6.67 -7.46 -1.09
C ASP A 89 -5.82 -7.99 0.08
N PHE A 90 -6.44 -8.69 1.04
CA PHE A 90 -5.73 -9.42 2.10
C PHE A 90 -4.75 -10.45 1.52
N GLU A 91 -5.23 -11.34 0.66
CA GLU A 91 -4.43 -12.44 0.09
C GLU A 91 -3.23 -11.90 -0.70
N ARG A 92 -3.42 -10.83 -1.48
CA ARG A 92 -2.35 -10.17 -2.22
C ARG A 92 -1.37 -9.47 -1.28
N SER A 93 -1.85 -8.71 -0.30
CA SER A 93 -1.02 -7.99 0.65
C SER A 93 -0.24 -8.92 1.58
N ASN A 94 -0.83 -10.04 2.01
CA ASN A 94 -0.19 -10.97 2.95
C ASN A 94 1.08 -11.64 2.38
N LYS A 95 1.25 -11.63 1.05
CA LYS A 95 2.49 -12.07 0.39
C LYS A 95 3.67 -11.11 0.59
N LEU A 96 3.40 -9.85 0.94
CA LEU A 96 4.40 -8.80 1.09
C LEU A 96 4.81 -8.65 2.55
N PRO A 97 6.11 -8.76 2.89
CA PRO A 97 6.58 -8.46 4.25
C PRO A 97 6.29 -7.01 4.64
N SER A 98 5.83 -6.75 5.86
CA SER A 98 5.54 -5.38 6.32
C SER A 98 6.75 -4.44 6.24
N GLN A 99 7.95 -4.97 6.45
CA GLN A 99 9.19 -4.20 6.31
C GLN A 99 9.45 -3.79 4.87
N PHE A 100 9.14 -4.65 3.89
CA PHE A 100 9.26 -4.34 2.48
C PHE A 100 8.29 -3.20 2.10
N VAL A 101 7.04 -3.26 2.56
CA VAL A 101 6.05 -2.20 2.29
C VAL A 101 6.50 -0.84 2.85
N ALA A 102 7.06 -0.83 4.06
CA ALA A 102 7.60 0.39 4.67
C ALA A 102 8.79 0.94 3.87
N GLU A 103 9.74 0.08 3.47
CA GLU A 103 10.91 0.47 2.69
C GLU A 103 10.53 1.00 1.31
N PHE A 104 9.59 0.33 0.64
CA PHE A 104 9.09 0.75 -0.68
C PHE A 104 8.50 2.15 -0.58
N ALA A 105 7.58 2.37 0.36
CA ALA A 105 6.93 3.65 0.58
C ALA A 105 7.91 4.78 0.96
N ALA A 106 8.89 4.51 1.84
CA ALA A 106 9.93 5.47 2.18
C ALA A 106 10.78 5.84 0.96
N THR A 107 11.18 4.83 0.17
CA THR A 107 12.06 5.01 -0.99
C THR A 107 11.37 5.82 -2.08
N THR A 108 10.10 5.54 -2.39
CA THR A 108 9.34 6.31 -3.38
C THR A 108 9.06 7.73 -2.93
N ALA A 109 8.77 7.94 -1.63
CA ALA A 109 8.60 9.28 -1.08
C ALA A 109 9.90 10.10 -1.19
N MET A 110 11.05 9.52 -0.83
CA MET A 110 12.36 10.19 -1.01
C MET A 110 12.69 10.46 -2.48
N ALA A 111 12.35 9.52 -3.35
CA ALA A 111 12.65 9.61 -4.78
C ALA A 111 11.94 10.76 -5.47
N HIS A 112 10.75 11.15 -4.99
CA HIS A 112 10.00 12.26 -5.56
C HIS A 112 10.82 13.56 -5.59
N GLU A 113 11.45 13.92 -4.48
CA GLU A 113 12.25 15.15 -4.36
C GLU A 113 13.49 15.13 -5.25
N ILE A 114 14.15 13.97 -5.34
CA ILE A 114 15.32 13.77 -6.22
C ILE A 114 14.88 13.93 -7.68
N TRP A 115 13.76 13.30 -8.04
CA TRP A 115 13.20 13.36 -9.39
C TRP A 115 12.78 14.77 -9.80
N VAL A 116 12.11 15.54 -8.92
CA VAL A 116 11.69 16.92 -9.22
C VAL A 116 12.91 17.77 -9.61
N LYS A 117 13.98 17.68 -8.82
CA LYS A 117 15.24 18.42 -9.06
C LYS A 117 15.96 17.92 -10.33
N ALA A 118 16.10 16.61 -10.47
CA ALA A 118 16.74 16.00 -11.63
C ALA A 118 16.03 16.37 -12.94
N ARG A 119 14.69 16.28 -12.95
CA ARG A 119 13.87 16.62 -14.11
C ARG A 119 13.98 18.10 -14.48
N ALA A 120 13.94 19.00 -13.50
CA ALA A 120 14.09 20.43 -13.75
C ALA A 120 15.46 20.78 -14.37
N ASN A 121 16.50 20.04 -14.02
CA ASN A 121 17.87 20.24 -14.49
C ASN A 121 18.26 19.37 -15.70
N ASN A 122 17.34 18.53 -16.20
CA ASN A 122 17.64 17.50 -17.19
C ASN A 122 18.83 16.58 -16.78
N ASP A 123 18.93 16.28 -15.50
CA ASP A 123 20.03 15.53 -14.89
C ASP A 123 19.61 14.09 -14.59
N TYR A 124 19.63 13.25 -15.62
CA TYR A 124 19.35 11.82 -15.46
C TYR A 124 20.34 11.12 -14.52
N ALA A 125 21.61 11.51 -14.56
CA ALA A 125 22.66 10.86 -13.77
C ALA A 125 22.41 11.02 -12.26
N ALA A 126 21.86 12.16 -11.83
CA ALA A 126 21.45 12.36 -10.44
C ALA A 126 20.28 11.46 -10.00
N PHE A 127 19.38 11.07 -10.90
CA PHE A 127 18.23 10.22 -10.57
C PHE A 127 18.49 8.72 -10.74
N LEU A 128 19.44 8.33 -11.59
CA LEU A 128 19.72 6.93 -11.94
C LEU A 128 19.87 6.01 -10.71
N PRO A 129 20.65 6.34 -9.65
CA PRO A 129 20.79 5.46 -8.49
C PRO A 129 19.46 5.21 -7.76
N THR A 130 18.61 6.24 -7.71
CA THR A 130 17.27 6.14 -7.10
C THR A 130 16.34 5.29 -7.96
N LEU A 131 16.41 5.43 -9.27
CA LEU A 131 15.64 4.63 -10.22
C LEU A 131 16.01 3.16 -10.14
N GLU A 132 17.30 2.82 -10.08
CA GLU A 132 17.79 1.44 -9.93
C GLU A 132 17.24 0.81 -8.65
N LYS A 133 17.31 1.54 -7.51
CA LYS A 133 16.75 1.06 -6.25
C LYS A 133 15.24 0.80 -6.35
N ILE A 134 14.46 1.72 -6.95
CA ILE A 134 13.02 1.52 -7.13
C ILE A 134 12.76 0.30 -8.03
N PHE A 135 13.54 0.14 -9.10
CA PHE A 135 13.39 -0.97 -10.02
C PHE A 135 13.65 -2.32 -9.34
N ASP A 136 14.70 -2.42 -8.53
CA ASP A 136 15.01 -3.62 -7.76
C ASP A 136 13.90 -3.94 -6.74
N LEU A 137 13.36 -2.92 -6.08
CA LEU A 137 12.20 -3.06 -5.18
C LEU A 137 10.94 -3.53 -5.94
N CYS A 138 10.68 -3.03 -7.14
CA CYS A 138 9.57 -3.50 -7.98
C CYS A 138 9.75 -4.97 -8.38
N ARG A 139 10.97 -5.38 -8.74
CA ARG A 139 11.27 -6.79 -9.03
C ARG A 139 11.04 -7.66 -7.80
N GLN A 140 11.52 -7.22 -6.65
CA GLN A 140 11.30 -7.93 -5.39
C GLN A 140 9.81 -8.04 -5.04
N GLN A 141 9.03 -6.98 -5.31
CA GLN A 141 7.57 -7.02 -5.17
C GLN A 141 6.94 -8.12 -6.03
N ALA A 142 7.33 -8.20 -7.30
CA ALA A 142 6.82 -9.21 -8.21
C ALA A 142 7.18 -10.64 -7.76
N GLU A 143 8.40 -10.85 -7.27
CA GLU A 143 8.82 -12.13 -6.67
C GLU A 143 7.97 -12.52 -5.45
N TYR A 144 7.62 -11.56 -4.59
CA TYR A 144 6.70 -11.83 -3.47
C TYR A 144 5.28 -12.16 -3.94
N LEU A 145 4.75 -11.41 -4.90
CA LEU A 145 3.40 -11.61 -5.41
C LEU A 145 3.25 -12.93 -6.17
N GLY A 146 4.33 -13.36 -6.84
CA GLY A 146 4.34 -14.50 -7.75
C GLY A 146 3.69 -14.16 -9.09
N TYR A 147 4.07 -14.89 -10.13
CA TYR A 147 3.61 -14.75 -11.50
C TYR A 147 3.60 -16.12 -12.20
N GLU A 148 2.78 -16.27 -13.25
CA GLU A 148 2.69 -17.53 -14.01
C GLU A 148 3.76 -17.60 -15.11
N ASP A 149 3.79 -16.62 -16.02
CA ASP A 149 4.64 -16.65 -17.21
C ASP A 149 5.82 -15.66 -17.12
N HIS A 150 5.54 -14.38 -16.82
CA HIS A 150 6.56 -13.34 -16.79
C HIS A 150 6.43 -12.44 -15.54
N ILE A 151 7.55 -11.92 -15.05
CA ILE A 151 7.61 -11.06 -13.84
C ILE A 151 6.73 -9.81 -13.93
N TYR A 152 6.36 -9.39 -15.13
CA TYR A 152 5.49 -8.22 -15.37
C TYR A 152 3.99 -8.53 -15.21
N ASP A 153 3.61 -9.81 -15.10
CA ASP A 153 2.21 -10.25 -14.92
C ASP A 153 1.76 -10.21 -13.45
N ALA A 154 2.70 -10.07 -12.50
CA ALA A 154 2.45 -9.96 -11.06
C ALA A 154 1.70 -8.67 -10.67
#